data_AF-A0A5A5RQS0-F1
#
_entry.id   AF-A0A5A5RQS0-F1
#
_cell.length_a   1.000
_cell.length_b   1.000
_cell.length_c   1.000
_cell.angle_alpha   90.00
_cell.angle_beta   90.00
_cell.angle_gamma   90.00
#
_symmetry.space_group_name_H-M   'P 1'
#
loop_
_entity.id
_entity.type
_entity.pdbx_description
1 polymer ?
#
loop_
_entity_poly.entity_id
_entity_poly.type
_entity_poly.pdbx_seq_one_letter_code
_entity_poly.pdbx_strand_id
1 'polypeptide(L)'
;MAIINDELNKLRKLMGVHEKGLPHLLWKNKEDLKDEQKQQLEVILKEHPCLGIADEIKEEIRQIYQGCRTFKGAERKLEKWIRIGGILDQSSASMIRKHLSGICNYFENHTTNGLIEGMNTKIKLIKRISYGFTNFEHLRLRLFACFNS
;
A
#
# COMPACT_ATOMS: atom_id res chain seq x y z
N MET A 1 0.53 -1.01 -0.15
CA MET A 1 1.73 -0.58 0.61
C MET A 1 1.47 -0.46 2.11
N ALA A 2 0.45 0.29 2.56
CA ALA A 2 0.19 0.46 4.01
C ALA A 2 0.09 -0.86 4.81
N ILE A 3 -0.62 -1.86 4.28
CA ILE A 3 -0.79 -3.17 4.94
C ILE A 3 0.56 -3.91 5.09
N ILE A 4 1.36 -3.94 4.02
CA ILE A 4 2.70 -4.57 4.04
C ILE A 4 3.60 -3.84 5.05
N ASN A 5 3.50 -2.50 5.13
CA ASN A 5 4.24 -1.70 6.09
C ASN A 5 3.81 -1.96 7.55
N ASP A 6 2.52 -2.22 7.78
CA ASP A 6 2.00 -2.60 9.09
C ASP A 6 2.48 -3.98 9.51
N GLU A 7 2.49 -4.95 8.59
CA GLU A 7 3.01 -6.30 8.84
C GLU A 7 4.52 -6.30 9.07
N LEU A 8 5.28 -5.52 8.29
CA LEU A 8 6.71 -5.29 8.53
C LEU A 8 6.97 -4.69 9.92
N ASN A 9 6.13 -3.75 10.37
CA ASN A 9 6.24 -3.18 11.71
C ASN A 9 5.84 -4.18 12.81
N LYS A 10 4.90 -5.10 12.55
CA LYS A 10 4.60 -6.21 13.48
C LYS A 10 5.78 -7.16 13.59
N LEU A 11 6.38 -7.56 12.47
CA LEU A 11 7.59 -8.40 12.44
C LEU A 11 8.74 -7.74 13.22
N ARG A 12 8.98 -6.44 12.99
CA ARG A 12 9.98 -5.66 13.75
C ARG A 12 9.74 -5.73 15.27
N LYS A 13 8.48 -5.57 15.71
CA LYS A 13 8.11 -5.65 17.14
C LYS A 13 8.31 -7.06 17.71
N LEU A 14 7.98 -8.10 16.95
CA LEU A 14 8.20 -9.49 17.36
C LEU A 14 9.69 -9.81 17.55
N MET A 15 10.55 -9.22 16.71
CA MET A 15 12.01 -9.36 16.79
C MET A 15 12.66 -8.48 17.87
N GLY A 16 11.88 -7.69 18.63
CA GLY A 16 12.40 -6.83 19.70
C GLY A 16 13.23 -5.63 19.22
N VAL A 17 13.15 -5.27 17.93
CA VAL A 17 13.97 -4.19 17.37
C VAL A 17 13.31 -2.84 17.65
N HIS A 18 13.74 -2.20 18.74
CA HIS A 18 13.15 -0.97 19.27
C HIS A 18 13.95 0.30 18.98
N GLU A 19 14.56 0.39 17.80
CA GLU A 19 15.25 1.61 17.41
C GLU A 19 14.28 2.77 17.11
N LYS A 20 14.62 3.96 17.62
CA LYS A 20 13.85 5.19 17.40
C LYS A 20 13.93 5.58 15.92
N GLY A 21 12.77 5.76 15.28
CA GLY A 21 12.69 6.20 13.89
C GLY A 21 12.73 5.08 12.84
N LEU A 22 13.11 3.86 13.22
CA LEU A 22 13.17 2.69 12.32
C LEU A 22 11.85 2.38 11.57
N PRO A 23 10.65 2.48 12.18
CA PRO A 23 9.40 2.31 11.43
C PRO A 23 9.29 3.28 10.26
N HIS A 24 9.68 4.54 10.48
CA HIS A 24 9.58 5.55 9.44
C HIS A 24 10.62 5.34 8.34
N LEU A 25 11.81 4.83 8.70
CA LEU A 25 12.84 4.44 7.73
C LEU A 25 12.38 3.27 6.84
N LEU A 26 11.77 2.25 7.44
CA LEU A 26 11.23 1.09 6.70
C LEU A 26 10.05 1.47 5.79
N TRP A 27 9.24 2.46 6.19
CA TRP A 27 8.12 2.95 5.38
C TRP A 27 8.54 3.86 4.24
N LYS A 28 9.71 4.50 4.36
CA LYS A 28 10.27 5.32 3.28
C LYS A 28 10.74 4.42 2.14
N ASN A 29 10.61 4.97 0.94
CA ASN A 29 11.14 4.39 -0.28
C ASN A 29 12.67 4.42 -0.26
N LYS A 30 13.33 3.38 -0.77
CA LYS A 30 14.80 3.36 -0.88
C LYS A 30 15.39 4.57 -1.62
N GLU A 31 14.65 5.10 -2.58
CA GLU A 31 15.03 6.27 -3.39
C GLU A 31 14.91 7.59 -2.62
N ASP A 32 14.02 7.67 -1.63
CA ASP A 32 13.73 8.87 -0.85
C ASP A 32 14.56 8.95 0.46
N LEU A 33 15.41 7.94 0.71
CA LEU A 33 16.30 7.88 1.87
C LEU A 33 17.58 8.66 1.58
N LYS A 34 17.98 9.51 2.54
CA LYS A 34 19.32 10.13 2.56
C LYS A 34 20.39 9.06 2.73
N ASP A 35 21.61 9.33 2.27
CA ASP A 35 22.71 8.35 2.31
C ASP A 35 23.06 7.89 3.73
N GLU A 36 23.01 8.79 4.72
CA GLU A 36 23.15 8.46 6.15
C GLU A 36 22.07 7.48 6.63
N GLN A 37 20.83 7.67 6.19
CA GLN A 37 19.70 6.82 6.56
C GLN A 37 19.77 5.45 5.89
N LYS A 38 20.30 5.38 4.66
CA LYS A 38 20.57 4.11 3.96
C LYS A 38 21.63 3.30 4.70
N GLN A 39 22.72 3.93 5.11
CA GLN A 39 23.78 3.25 5.87
C GLN A 39 23.26 2.71 7.20
N GLN A 40 22.50 3.51 7.95
CA GLN A 40 21.86 3.05 9.20
C GLN A 40 20.95 1.85 8.95
N LEU A 41 20.09 1.93 7.92
CA LEU A 41 19.19 0.84 7.57
C LEU A 41 19.98 -0.42 7.20
N GLU A 42 21.04 -0.31 6.40
CA GLU A 42 21.84 -1.46 5.97
C GLU A 42 22.51 -2.19 7.16
N VAL A 43 22.99 -1.45 8.16
CA VAL A 43 23.55 -2.04 9.39
C VAL A 43 22.49 -2.87 10.12
N ILE A 44 21.30 -2.29 10.33
CA ILE A 44 20.19 -2.96 11.05
C ILE A 44 19.69 -4.18 10.29
N LEU A 45 19.60 -4.09 8.96
CA LEU A 45 19.18 -5.22 8.12
C LEU A 45 20.23 -6.34 8.11
N LYS A 46 21.53 -6.03 8.25
CA LYS A 46 22.59 -7.03 8.43
C LYS A 46 22.49 -7.73 9.79
N GLU A 47 22.16 -6.99 10.84
CA GLU A 47 21.98 -7.56 12.18
C GLU A 47 20.73 -8.46 12.28
N HIS A 48 19.69 -8.16 11.50
CA HIS A 48 18.43 -8.90 11.48
C HIS A 48 18.07 -9.39 10.07
N PRO A 49 18.64 -10.53 9.61
CA PRO A 49 18.45 -11.03 8.24
C PRO A 49 16.98 -11.25 7.85
N CYS A 50 16.14 -11.70 8.79
CA CYS A 50 14.71 -11.88 8.56
C CYS A 50 14.00 -10.55 8.24
N LEU A 51 14.41 -9.45 8.89
CA LEU A 51 13.90 -8.11 8.60
C LEU A 51 14.41 -7.60 7.26
N GLY A 52 15.64 -7.96 6.88
CA GLY A 52 16.21 -7.71 5.55
C GLY A 52 15.38 -8.34 4.44
N ILE A 53 15.08 -9.63 4.56
CA ILE A 53 14.24 -10.36 3.60
C ILE A 53 12.85 -9.72 3.50
N ALA A 54 12.29 -9.30 4.64
CA ALA A 54 10.99 -8.62 4.67
C ALA A 54 10.99 -7.27 3.94
N ASP A 55 12.03 -6.46 4.13
CA ASP A 55 12.20 -5.19 3.42
C ASP A 55 12.45 -5.41 1.91
N GLU A 56 13.20 -6.44 1.53
CA GLU A 56 13.38 -6.81 0.13
C GLU A 56 12.06 -7.19 -0.54
N ILE A 57 11.26 -8.04 0.10
CA ILE A 57 9.93 -8.43 -0.38
C ILE A 57 9.04 -7.18 -0.53
N LYS A 58 9.11 -6.24 0.41
CA LYS A 58 8.39 -4.95 0.31
C LYS A 58 8.85 -4.14 -0.90
N GLU A 59 10.15 -4.08 -1.19
CA GLU A 59 10.66 -3.32 -2.34
C GLU A 59 10.39 -4.02 -3.68
N GLU A 60 10.40 -5.35 -3.73
CA GLU A 60 10.03 -6.10 -4.94
C GLU A 60 8.62 -5.73 -5.41
N ILE A 61 7.66 -5.62 -4.50
CA ILE A 61 6.29 -5.26 -4.89
C ILE A 61 6.24 -3.86 -5.49
N ARG A 62 7.04 -2.93 -4.96
CA ARG A 62 7.12 -1.57 -5.48
C ARG A 62 7.73 -1.54 -6.87
N GLN A 63 8.79 -2.30 -7.10
CA GLN A 63 9.39 -2.46 -8.43
C GLN A 63 8.40 -3.04 -9.45
N ILE A 64 7.51 -3.95 -9.04
CA ILE A 64 6.43 -4.43 -9.90
C ILE A 64 5.51 -3.27 -10.29
N TYR A 65 5.10 -2.44 -9.33
CA TYR A 65 4.24 -1.28 -9.58
C TYR A 65 4.88 -0.22 -10.49
N GLN A 66 6.18 0.02 -10.37
CA GLN A 66 6.92 1.00 -11.19
C GLN A 66 7.31 0.46 -12.57
N GLY A 67 7.66 -0.82 -12.66
CA GLY A 67 8.28 -1.41 -13.85
C GLY A 67 7.32 -2.14 -14.79
N CYS A 68 6.14 -2.57 -14.33
CA CYS A 68 5.17 -3.26 -15.20
C CYS A 68 4.29 -2.27 -15.97
N ARG A 69 4.02 -2.62 -17.23
CA ARG A 69 3.16 -1.86 -18.16
C ARG A 69 2.09 -2.73 -18.82
N THR A 70 2.03 -4.02 -18.47
CA THR A 70 1.14 -4.99 -19.10
C THR A 70 0.49 -5.88 -18.05
N PHE A 71 -0.77 -6.23 -18.29
CA PHE A 71 -1.55 -7.13 -17.42
C PHE A 71 -0.80 -8.44 -17.13
N LYS A 72 -0.42 -9.18 -18.19
CA LYS A 72 0.26 -10.48 -18.08
C LYS A 72 1.63 -10.39 -17.42
N GLY A 73 2.34 -9.26 -17.62
CA GLY A 73 3.63 -9.02 -16.98
C GLY A 73 3.50 -8.80 -15.48
N ALA A 74 2.49 -8.03 -15.07
CA ALA A 74 2.17 -7.80 -13.67
C ALA A 74 1.68 -9.08 -12.97
N GLU A 75 0.77 -9.82 -13.62
CA GLU A 75 0.23 -11.10 -13.10
C GLU A 75 1.34 -12.07 -12.74
N ARG A 76 2.25 -12.37 -13.68
CA ARG A 76 3.36 -13.31 -13.44
C ARG A 76 4.27 -12.87 -12.29
N LYS A 77 4.58 -11.58 -12.19
CA LYS A 77 5.45 -11.07 -11.13
C LYS A 77 4.74 -11.07 -9.78
N LEU A 78 3.45 -10.71 -9.74
CA LEU A 78 2.64 -10.75 -8.52
C LEU A 78 2.42 -12.19 -8.03
N GLU A 79 2.22 -13.15 -8.91
CA GLU A 79 2.13 -14.56 -8.54
C GLU A 79 3.46 -15.10 -7.99
N LYS A 80 4.59 -14.68 -8.56
CA LYS A 80 5.92 -14.98 -7.99
C LYS A 80 6.04 -14.36 -6.60
N TRP A 81 5.66 -13.10 -6.46
CA TRP A 81 5.70 -12.39 -5.19
C TRP A 81 4.79 -13.03 -4.14
N ILE A 82 3.57 -13.45 -4.47
CA ILE A 82 2.65 -14.14 -3.57
C ILE A 82 3.26 -15.45 -3.05
N ARG A 83 3.99 -16.19 -3.90
CA ARG A 83 4.66 -17.44 -3.50
C ARG A 83 5.80 -17.20 -2.51
N ILE A 84 6.59 -16.15 -2.73
CA ILE A 84 7.76 -15.83 -1.89
C ILE A 84 7.32 -15.09 -0.62
N GLY A 85 6.59 -13.99 -0.79
CA GLY A 85 6.08 -13.15 0.29
C GLY A 85 5.03 -13.84 1.18
N GLY A 86 4.28 -14.80 0.64
CA GLY A 86 3.31 -15.58 1.42
C GLY A 86 3.91 -16.46 2.51
N ILE A 87 5.22 -16.74 2.45
CA ILE A 87 5.95 -17.45 3.51
C ILE A 87 6.13 -16.54 4.73
N LEU A 88 6.31 -15.25 4.50
CA LEU A 88 6.58 -14.26 5.54
C LEU A 88 5.31 -13.57 6.04
N ASP A 89 4.40 -13.26 5.12
CA ASP A 89 3.14 -12.58 5.38
C ASP A 89 2.02 -13.15 4.50
N GLN A 90 1.37 -14.17 5.04
CA GLN A 90 0.27 -14.85 4.39
C GLN A 90 -0.98 -13.96 4.26
N SER A 91 -1.13 -12.95 5.11
CA SER A 91 -2.29 -12.05 5.12
C SER A 91 -2.26 -11.11 3.91
N SER A 92 -1.13 -10.44 3.67
CA SER A 92 -0.93 -9.60 2.49
C SER A 92 -0.97 -10.44 1.22
N ALA A 93 -0.31 -11.60 1.21
CA ALA A 93 -0.31 -12.48 0.05
C ALA A 93 -1.73 -12.94 -0.35
N SER A 94 -2.56 -13.32 0.63
CA SER A 94 -3.97 -13.71 0.40
C SER A 94 -4.80 -12.55 -0.15
N MET A 95 -4.63 -11.34 0.41
CA MET A 95 -5.36 -10.16 -0.05
C MET A 95 -5.01 -9.79 -1.49
N ILE A 96 -3.73 -9.80 -1.83
CA ILE A 96 -3.27 -9.49 -3.20
C ILE A 96 -3.76 -10.56 -4.17
N ARG A 97 -3.74 -11.83 -3.77
CA ARG A 97 -4.33 -12.92 -4.56
C ARG A 97 -5.82 -12.71 -4.82
N LYS A 98 -6.58 -12.31 -3.80
CA LYS A 98 -8.03 -12.05 -3.91
C LYS A 98 -8.34 -10.91 -4.89
N HIS A 99 -7.50 -9.89 -4.94
CA HIS A 99 -7.70 -8.71 -5.78
C HIS A 99 -6.81 -8.67 -7.02
N LEU A 100 -6.18 -9.80 -7.38
CA LEU A 100 -5.13 -9.87 -8.40
C LEU A 100 -5.60 -9.35 -9.76
N SER A 101 -6.79 -9.74 -10.20
CA SER A 101 -7.36 -9.28 -11.49
C SER A 101 -7.53 -7.75 -11.55
N GLY A 102 -8.06 -7.15 -10.48
CA GLY A 102 -8.22 -5.70 -10.38
C GLY A 102 -6.89 -4.96 -10.33
N ILE A 103 -5.90 -5.52 -9.62
CA ILE A 103 -4.53 -5.00 -9.57
C ILE A 103 -3.88 -5.10 -10.95
N CYS A 104 -4.03 -6.20 -11.67
CA CYS A 104 -3.47 -6.38 -13.01
C CYS A 104 -4.09 -5.42 -14.04
N ASN A 105 -5.40 -5.13 -13.93
CA ASN A 105 -6.08 -4.14 -14.78
C ASN A 105 -5.54 -2.71 -14.61
N TYR A 106 -5.00 -2.37 -13.43
CA TYR A 106 -4.33 -1.09 -13.22
C TYR A 106 -3.12 -0.92 -14.15
N PHE A 107 -2.39 -2.00 -14.47
CA PHE A 107 -1.19 -1.93 -15.30
C PHE A 107 -1.47 -1.74 -16.79
N GLU A 108 -2.69 -2.02 -17.24
CA GLU A 108 -3.11 -1.83 -18.63
C GLU A 108 -3.69 -0.43 -18.83
N ASN A 109 -4.51 0.04 -17.90
CA ASN A 109 -5.21 1.32 -18.04
C ASN A 109 -4.53 2.48 -17.30
N HIS A 110 -3.52 2.20 -16.48
CA HIS A 110 -2.90 3.15 -15.54
C HIS A 110 -3.95 4.01 -14.81
N THR A 111 -5.09 3.40 -14.47
CA THR A 111 -6.24 4.09 -13.88
C THR A 111 -5.82 4.67 -12.54
N THR A 112 -5.62 5.98 -12.50
CA THR A 112 -5.22 6.66 -11.27
C THR A 112 -6.39 6.64 -10.29
N ASN A 113 -6.12 6.32 -9.03
CA ASN A 113 -7.12 6.49 -7.98
C ASN A 113 -7.50 7.97 -7.78
N GLY A 114 -6.79 8.93 -8.38
CA GLY A 114 -7.01 10.36 -8.18
C GLY A 114 -8.43 10.84 -8.47
N LEU A 115 -9.10 10.30 -9.49
CA LEU A 115 -10.50 10.67 -9.78
C LEU A 115 -11.46 10.12 -8.71
N ILE A 116 -11.26 8.86 -8.30
CA ILE A 116 -12.04 8.22 -7.23
C ILE A 116 -11.76 8.88 -5.86
N GLU A 117 -10.52 9.25 -5.58
CA GLU A 117 -10.10 9.98 -4.39
C GLU A 117 -10.69 11.40 -4.36
N GLY A 118 -10.73 12.08 -5.50
CA GLY A 118 -11.41 13.36 -5.67
C GLY A 118 -12.90 13.25 -5.40
N MET A 119 -13.57 12.24 -5.96
CA MET A 119 -14.97 11.92 -5.68
C MET A 119 -15.20 11.64 -4.19
N ASN A 120 -14.38 10.78 -3.58
CA ASN A 120 -14.46 10.47 -2.15
C ASN A 120 -14.25 11.70 -1.27
N THR A 121 -13.36 12.61 -1.66
CA THR A 121 -13.14 13.88 -0.96
C THR A 121 -14.36 14.78 -1.04
N LYS A 122 -14.95 14.92 -2.23
CA LYS A 122 -16.20 15.68 -2.44
C LYS A 122 -17.37 15.09 -1.65
N ILE A 123 -17.53 13.76 -1.62
CA ILE A 123 -18.54 13.05 -0.81
C ILE A 123 -18.31 13.31 0.69
N LYS A 124 -17.07 13.20 1.18
CA LYS A 124 -16.74 13.47 2.60
C LYS A 124 -17.02 14.92 2.98
N LEU A 125 -16.72 15.87 2.10
CA LEU A 125 -17.06 17.28 2.30
C LEU A 125 -18.57 17.48 2.38
N ILE A 126 -19.33 16.90 1.43
CA ILE A 126 -20.80 16.97 1.42
C ILE A 126 -21.37 16.37 2.71
N LYS A 127 -20.86 15.22 3.16
CA LYS A 127 -21.24 14.61 4.43
C LYS A 127 -20.94 15.53 5.63
N ARG A 128 -19.79 16.21 5.62
CA ARG A 128 -19.37 17.15 6.68
C ARG A 128 -20.24 18.40 6.72
N ILE A 129 -20.60 19.00 5.59
CA ILE A 129 -21.48 20.20 5.57
C ILE A 129 -22.94 19.85 5.83
N SER A 130 -23.29 18.56 5.76
CA SER A 130 -24.66 18.06 5.92
C SER A 130 -24.93 17.46 7.30
N TYR A 131 -24.27 17.96 8.35
CA TYR A 131 -24.57 17.56 9.72
C TYR A 131 -26.08 17.70 10.00
N GLY A 132 -26.69 16.64 10.53
CA GLY A 132 -28.13 16.59 10.84
C GLY A 132 -28.98 15.70 9.91
N PHE A 133 -28.41 15.11 8.86
CA PHE A 133 -29.13 14.08 8.10
C PHE A 133 -29.28 12.79 8.91
N THR A 134 -30.51 12.46 9.27
CA THR A 134 -30.90 11.24 9.97
C THR A 134 -31.17 10.07 9.02
N ASN A 135 -31.34 10.34 7.71
CA ASN A 135 -31.68 9.34 6.70
C ASN A 135 -30.71 9.43 5.49
N PHE A 136 -30.28 8.26 5.00
CA PHE A 136 -29.48 8.10 3.80
C PHE A 136 -30.11 8.73 2.55
N GLU A 137 -31.43 8.72 2.42
CA GLU A 137 -32.11 9.32 1.25
C GLU A 137 -31.85 10.82 1.12
N HIS A 138 -31.79 11.55 2.24
CA HIS A 138 -31.46 12.98 2.22
C HIS A 138 -29.99 13.22 1.83
N LEU A 139 -29.08 12.35 2.29
CA LEU A 139 -27.68 12.39 1.85
C LEU A 139 -27.57 12.12 0.34
N ARG A 140 -28.31 11.11 -0.16
CA ARG A 140 -28.32 10.73 -1.58
C ARG A 140 -28.82 11.87 -2.47
N LEU A 141 -29.93 12.53 -2.11
CA LEU A 141 -30.46 13.68 -2.83
C LEU A 141 -29.44 14.83 -2.88
N ARG A 142 -28.77 15.11 -1.77
CA ARG A 142 -27.75 16.16 -1.71
C ARG A 142 -26.51 15.82 -2.54
N LEU A 143 -26.10 14.56 -2.54
CA LEU A 143 -25.04 14.09 -3.43
C LEU A 143 -25.43 14.31 -4.90
N PHE A 144 -26.62 13.88 -5.32
CA PHE A 144 -27.08 14.13 -6.69
C PHE A 144 -27.09 15.61 -7.07
N ALA A 145 -27.59 16.48 -6.18
CA ALA A 145 -27.60 17.92 -6.42
C ALA A 145 -26.18 18.51 -6.61
N CYS A 146 -25.19 18.04 -5.85
CA CYS A 146 -23.82 18.57 -5.91
C CYS A 146 -22.93 17.93 -6.99
N PHE A 147 -23.33 16.79 -7.56
CA PHE A 147 -22.61 16.09 -8.63
C PHE A 147 -23.20 16.35 -10.03
N ASN A 148 -24.46 16.77 -10.14
CA ASN A 148 -25.12 17.13 -11.41
C ASN A 148 -25.06 18.64 -11.74
N SER A 149 -24.30 19.42 -10.98
CA SER A 149 -24.11 20.88 -11.12
C SER A 149 -22.73 21.24 -11.65
#